data_AF-A0A2G9NQE9-F1
#
_entry.id   AF-A0A2G9NQE9-F1
#
_cell.length_a   1.000
_cell.length_b   1.000
_cell.length_c   1.000
_cell.angle_alpha   90.00
_cell.angle_beta   90.00
_cell.angle_gamma   90.00
#
_symmetry.space_group_name_H-M   'P 1'
#
loop_
_entity.id
_entity.type
_entity.pdbx_description
1 polymer ?
#
loop_
_entity_poly.entity_id
_entity_poly.type
_entity_poly.pdbx_seq_one_letter_code
_entity_poly.pdbx_strand_id
1 'polypeptide(L)'
;MKNNKKGVSGIVTTVLLILVAITAVALIAAFLVPFIKGTLGESKDCLSVLGKVEVVQGPYTCYDATGSAVGIRIGRSFGENVGVSGFAVVLGSDSKSKRYDVISGGSNSQISEFGGSYGSALNIPADGEQTTYVFDVSSDFGTEAITNVEVSAILPNDKVCTGGAPTSIPVCSA
;
A
#
# COMPACT_ATOMS: atom_id res chain seq x y z
N MET A 1 -49.85 -58.05 -16.63
CA MET A 1 -49.30 -56.91 -17.39
C MET A 1 -47.84 -56.74 -17.00
N LYS A 2 -46.89 -56.97 -17.91
CA LYS A 2 -45.45 -57.00 -17.62
C LYS A 2 -44.82 -55.75 -18.25
N ASN A 3 -44.42 -54.79 -17.42
CA ASN A 3 -43.84 -53.52 -17.90
C ASN A 3 -42.43 -53.79 -18.44
N ASN A 4 -42.27 -53.68 -19.75
CA ASN A 4 -40.96 -53.65 -20.41
C ASN A 4 -40.22 -52.37 -20.01
N LYS A 5 -39.37 -52.46 -18.96
CA LYS A 5 -38.41 -51.41 -18.64
C LYS A 5 -37.33 -51.44 -19.72
N LYS A 6 -37.44 -50.56 -20.73
CA LYS A 6 -36.36 -50.29 -21.68
C LYS A 6 -35.20 -49.67 -20.90
N GLY A 7 -34.15 -50.44 -20.64
CA GLY A 7 -32.92 -49.94 -20.06
C GLY A 7 -32.35 -48.87 -20.99
N VAL A 8 -32.16 -47.66 -20.46
CA VAL A 8 -31.43 -46.60 -21.15
C VAL A 8 -30.07 -47.18 -21.54
N SER A 9 -29.76 -47.18 -22.84
CA SER A 9 -28.55 -47.78 -23.40
C SER A 9 -27.31 -47.25 -22.66
N GLY A 10 -26.45 -48.13 -22.17
CA GLY A 10 -25.29 -47.76 -21.34
C GLY A 10 -24.38 -46.72 -21.98
N ILE A 11 -24.38 -46.64 -23.32
CA ILE A 11 -23.67 -45.62 -24.10
C ILE A 11 -24.23 -44.22 -23.86
N VAL A 12 -25.55 -44.08 -23.75
CA VAL A 12 -26.19 -42.78 -23.51
C VAL A 12 -25.82 -42.27 -22.13
N THR A 13 -25.75 -43.17 -21.15
CA THR A 13 -25.37 -42.84 -19.78
C THR A 13 -23.93 -42.36 -19.70
N THR A 14 -22.99 -43.01 -20.39
CA THR A 14 -21.58 -42.60 -20.38
C THR A 14 -21.37 -41.26 -21.07
N VAL A 15 -22.04 -41.01 -22.20
CA VAL A 15 -21.97 -39.73 -22.91
C VAL A 15 -22.54 -38.59 -22.05
N LEU A 16 -23.69 -38.80 -21.39
CA LEU A 16 -24.27 -37.82 -20.47
C LEU A 16 -23.32 -37.51 -19.31
N LEU A 17 -22.66 -38.53 -18.74
CA LEU A 17 -21.74 -38.36 -17.63
C LEU A 17 -20.51 -37.52 -18.04
N ILE A 18 -19.97 -37.75 -19.25
CA ILE A 18 -18.85 -36.96 -19.79
C ILE A 18 -19.26 -35.50 -20.00
N LEU A 19 -20.45 -35.26 -20.57
CA LEU A 19 -20.95 -33.90 -20.80
C LEU A 19 -21.16 -33.12 -19.48
N VAL A 20 -21.65 -33.79 -18.44
CA VAL A 20 -21.77 -33.21 -17.09
C VAL A 20 -20.40 -32.90 -16.48
N ALA A 21 -19.40 -33.77 -16.65
CA ALA A 21 -18.06 -33.53 -16.14
C ALA A 21 -17.40 -32.31 -16.82
N ILE A 22 -17.51 -32.19 -18.15
CA ILE A 22 -16.96 -31.06 -18.90
C ILE A 22 -17.64 -29.74 -18.48
N THR A 23 -18.96 -29.75 -18.34
CA THR A 23 -19.70 -28.55 -17.90
C THR A 23 -19.34 -28.15 -16.47
N ALA A 24 -19.15 -29.10 -15.56
CA ALA A 24 -18.70 -28.81 -14.20
C ALA A 24 -17.30 -28.15 -14.19
N VAL A 25 -16.33 -28.66 -14.95
CA VAL A 25 -15.00 -28.06 -15.06
C VAL A 25 -15.06 -26.65 -15.67
N ALA A 26 -15.89 -26.45 -16.70
CA ALA A 26 -16.06 -25.15 -17.33
C ALA A 26 -16.65 -24.10 -16.37
N LEU A 27 -17.65 -24.48 -15.56
CA LEU A 27 -18.22 -23.60 -14.54
C LEU A 27 -17.18 -23.23 -13.47
N ILE A 28 -16.42 -24.20 -12.97
CA ILE A 28 -15.36 -23.95 -11.99
C ILE A 28 -14.30 -22.99 -12.55
N ALA A 29 -13.86 -23.23 -13.79
CA ALA A 29 -12.87 -22.37 -14.45
C ALA A 29 -13.40 -20.95 -14.67
N ALA A 30 -14.68 -20.80 -15.02
CA ALA A 30 -15.30 -19.49 -15.24
C ALA A 30 -15.28 -18.59 -13.99
N PHE A 31 -15.34 -19.17 -12.79
CA PHE A 31 -15.24 -18.42 -11.53
C PHE A 31 -13.81 -18.29 -11.02
N LEU A 32 -13.01 -19.36 -11.06
CA LEU A 32 -11.66 -19.36 -10.48
C LEU A 32 -10.68 -18.51 -11.30
N VAL A 33 -10.73 -18.57 -12.64
CA VAL A 33 -9.79 -17.85 -13.50
C VAL A 33 -9.86 -16.33 -13.30
N PRO A 34 -11.03 -15.66 -13.34
CA PRO A 34 -11.09 -14.22 -13.07
C PRO A 34 -10.75 -13.88 -11.62
N PHE A 35 -11.11 -14.74 -10.66
CA PHE A 35 -10.78 -14.52 -9.24
C PHE A 35 -9.26 -14.48 -9.01
N ILE A 36 -8.53 -15.47 -9.53
CA ILE A 36 -7.06 -15.54 -9.41
C ILE A 36 -6.42 -14.36 -10.16
N LYS A 37 -6.90 -14.05 -11.37
CA LYS A 37 -6.37 -12.92 -12.16
C LYS A 37 -6.59 -11.57 -11.49
N GLY A 38 -7.73 -11.35 -10.83
CA GLY A 38 -8.01 -10.14 -10.06
C GLY A 38 -7.01 -9.95 -8.93
N THR A 39 -6.85 -10.97 -8.07
CA THR A 39 -5.92 -10.92 -6.93
C THR A 39 -4.46 -10.76 -7.36
N LEU A 40 -4.03 -11.39 -8.46
CA LEU A 40 -2.67 -11.25 -8.97
C LEU A 40 -2.42 -9.91 -9.66
N GLY A 41 -3.38 -9.38 -10.42
CA GLY A 41 -3.27 -8.05 -11.03
C GLY A 41 -3.08 -6.98 -9.96
N GLU A 42 -3.88 -7.04 -8.90
CA GLU A 42 -3.80 -6.12 -7.78
C GLU A 42 -2.51 -6.25 -6.97
N SER A 43 -1.97 -7.47 -6.86
CA SER A 43 -0.72 -7.70 -6.14
C SER A 43 0.51 -7.26 -6.94
N LYS A 44 0.46 -7.31 -8.29
CA LYS A 44 1.60 -6.93 -9.15
C LYS A 44 1.99 -5.47 -9.00
N ASP A 45 1.02 -4.56 -8.98
CA ASP A 45 1.31 -3.12 -8.90
C ASP A 45 1.99 -2.77 -7.57
N CYS A 46 1.51 -3.33 -6.46
CA CYS A 46 2.13 -3.12 -5.16
C CYS A 46 3.46 -3.87 -5.00
N LEU A 47 3.59 -5.07 -5.58
CA LEU A 47 4.86 -5.80 -5.59
C LEU A 47 5.95 -5.03 -6.33
N SER A 48 5.59 -4.31 -7.40
CA SER A 48 6.51 -3.46 -8.17
C SER A 48 6.99 -2.22 -7.41
N VAL A 49 6.28 -1.81 -6.34
CA VAL A 49 6.66 -0.66 -5.49
C VAL A 49 7.22 -1.10 -4.13
N LEU A 50 7.01 -2.36 -3.75
CA LEU A 50 7.47 -2.91 -2.49
C LEU A 50 9.01 -2.80 -2.40
N GLY A 51 9.49 -2.15 -1.34
CA GLY A 51 10.93 -1.91 -1.13
C GLY A 51 11.54 -0.82 -2.02
N LYS A 52 10.76 -0.11 -2.86
CA LYS A 52 11.23 1.04 -3.63
C LYS A 52 11.03 2.38 -2.92
N VAL A 53 10.13 2.44 -1.95
CA VAL A 53 9.97 3.60 -1.07
C VAL A 53 10.53 3.23 0.29
N GLU A 54 11.47 4.03 0.77
CA GLU A 54 12.15 3.76 2.04
C GLU A 54 12.25 5.01 2.92
N VAL A 55 12.20 4.78 4.22
CA VAL A 55 12.56 5.78 5.23
C VAL A 55 14.06 5.77 5.38
N VAL A 56 14.70 6.85 4.97
CA VAL A 56 16.15 6.97 5.02
C VAL A 56 16.55 7.45 6.40
N GLN A 57 17.15 6.55 7.19
CA GLN A 57 17.69 6.88 8.51
C GLN A 57 18.79 7.96 8.39
N GLY A 58 18.90 8.81 9.42
CA GLY A 58 19.88 9.90 9.44
C GLY A 58 19.44 11.11 10.26
N PRO A 59 20.20 12.23 10.21
CA PRO A 59 19.98 13.38 11.09
C PRO A 59 18.64 14.10 10.86
N TYR A 60 18.01 13.89 9.72
CA TYR A 60 16.73 14.50 9.35
C TYR A 60 15.52 13.56 9.54
N THR A 61 15.76 12.32 9.99
CA THR A 61 14.71 11.37 10.34
C THR A 61 14.68 11.22 11.84
N CYS A 62 14.00 12.16 12.51
CA CYS A 62 13.98 12.26 13.96
C CYS A 62 12.72 12.97 14.46
N TYR A 63 12.37 12.73 15.72
CA TYR A 63 11.30 13.44 16.42
C TYR A 63 11.87 14.60 17.24
N ASP A 64 11.42 15.83 16.97
CA ASP A 64 11.69 17.01 17.79
C ASP A 64 10.59 17.19 18.83
N ALA A 65 10.91 16.83 20.07
CA ALA A 65 10.02 16.98 21.21
C ALA A 65 9.77 18.44 21.62
N THR A 66 10.65 19.37 21.22
CA THR A 66 10.53 20.80 21.58
C THR A 66 9.60 21.53 20.62
N GLY A 67 9.73 21.25 19.32
CA GLY A 67 8.89 21.79 18.26
C GLY A 67 7.62 20.99 17.98
N SER A 68 7.41 19.84 18.64
CA SER A 68 6.33 18.88 18.34
C SER A 68 6.25 18.53 16.86
N ALA A 69 7.42 18.28 16.26
CA ALA A 69 7.57 18.03 14.83
C ALA A 69 8.33 16.73 14.58
N VAL A 70 8.00 16.01 13.51
CA VAL A 70 8.74 14.83 13.06
C VAL A 70 9.35 15.13 11.70
N GLY A 71 10.66 15.08 11.60
CA GLY A 71 11.37 15.05 10.32
C GLY A 71 11.42 13.61 9.81
N ILE A 72 11.05 13.39 8.54
CA ILE A 72 11.19 12.09 7.89
C ILE A 72 11.77 12.30 6.51
N ARG A 73 12.91 11.67 6.25
CA ARG A 73 13.50 11.62 4.91
C ARG A 73 12.97 10.40 4.17
N ILE A 74 12.24 10.63 3.10
CA ILE A 74 11.68 9.59 2.25
C ILE A 74 12.49 9.53 0.96
N GLY A 75 13.01 8.34 0.66
CA GLY A 75 13.75 8.06 -0.56
C GLY A 75 12.96 7.20 -1.52
N ARG A 76 13.18 7.43 -2.82
CA ARG A 76 12.73 6.52 -3.88
C ARG A 76 13.93 5.84 -4.52
N SER A 77 13.96 4.52 -4.45
CA SER A 77 15.03 3.70 -5.02
C SER A 77 14.87 3.53 -6.53
N PHE A 78 16.00 3.37 -7.23
CA PHE A 78 16.08 3.23 -8.67
C PHE A 78 15.43 1.92 -9.14
N GLY A 79 14.35 2.02 -9.91
CA GLY A 79 13.68 0.88 -10.55
C GLY A 79 12.61 1.38 -11.51
N GLU A 80 12.12 0.50 -12.40
CA GLU A 80 11.13 0.81 -13.45
C GLU A 80 10.11 1.87 -13.00
N ASN A 81 9.85 2.87 -13.86
CA ASN A 81 8.90 3.98 -13.69
C ASN A 81 7.53 3.50 -13.18
N VAL A 82 7.41 3.23 -11.88
CA VAL A 82 6.12 3.00 -11.28
C VAL A 82 5.56 4.37 -10.97
N GLY A 83 4.42 4.69 -11.59
CA GLY A 83 3.69 5.90 -11.25
C GLY A 83 3.36 5.86 -9.77
N VAL A 84 3.97 6.75 -9.01
CA VAL A 84 3.66 6.99 -7.60
C VAL A 84 3.07 8.38 -7.54
N SER A 85 1.85 8.50 -7.03
CA SER A 85 1.17 9.79 -6.85
C SER A 85 1.45 10.41 -5.49
N GLY A 86 1.88 9.60 -4.52
CA GLY A 86 2.14 10.06 -3.16
C GLY A 86 2.63 8.97 -2.23
N PHE A 87 2.70 9.31 -0.95
CA PHE A 87 3.04 8.39 0.14
C PHE A 87 2.06 8.56 1.29
N ALA A 88 1.67 7.45 1.87
CA ALA A 88 0.98 7.40 3.15
C ALA A 88 2.03 7.18 4.24
N VAL A 89 2.19 8.16 5.12
CA VAL A 89 3.10 8.13 6.25
C VAL A 89 2.28 7.91 7.51
N VAL A 90 2.52 6.82 8.22
CA VAL A 90 1.87 6.52 9.49
C VAL A 90 2.88 6.77 10.60
N LEU A 91 2.56 7.71 11.47
CA LEU A 91 3.30 7.98 12.69
C LEU A 91 2.66 7.22 13.84
N GLY A 92 3.49 6.55 14.63
CA GLY A 92 3.08 5.74 15.76
C GLY A 92 3.78 6.17 17.04
N SER A 93 2.99 6.26 18.11
CA SER A 93 3.43 6.32 19.50
C SER A 93 3.00 5.03 20.21
N ASP A 94 3.30 4.90 21.49
CA ASP A 94 2.93 3.71 22.27
C ASP A 94 1.41 3.51 22.43
N SER A 95 0.63 4.60 22.30
CA SER A 95 -0.82 4.62 22.57
C SER A 95 -1.68 4.98 21.35
N LYS A 96 -1.10 5.65 20.35
CA LYS A 96 -1.81 6.20 19.18
C LYS A 96 -1.03 6.05 17.90
N SER A 97 -1.74 5.96 16.79
CA SER A 97 -1.18 6.11 15.45
C SER A 97 -2.02 7.07 14.62
N LYS A 98 -1.35 7.80 13.72
CA LYS A 98 -2.00 8.75 12.80
C LYS A 98 -1.36 8.64 11.43
N ARG A 99 -2.21 8.65 10.41
CA ARG A 99 -1.81 8.63 9.01
C ARG A 99 -1.84 10.04 8.42
N TYR A 100 -0.80 10.35 7.66
CA TYR A 100 -0.60 11.57 6.89
C TYR A 100 -0.35 11.19 5.43
N ASP A 101 -1.12 11.78 4.51
CA ASP A 101 -0.95 11.52 3.08
C ASP A 101 -0.19 12.69 2.43
N VAL A 102 0.95 12.36 1.83
CA VAL A 102 1.82 13.26 1.06
C VAL A 102 1.51 13.01 -0.42
N ILE A 103 0.70 13.86 -1.03
CA ILE A 103 0.27 13.73 -2.43
C ILE A 103 0.98 14.79 -3.27
N SER A 104 1.52 14.39 -4.42
CA SER A 104 2.18 15.30 -5.35
C SER A 104 1.23 16.44 -5.80
N GLY A 105 1.66 17.69 -5.63
CA GLY A 105 0.88 18.89 -5.91
C GLY A 105 -0.25 19.17 -4.90
N GLY A 106 -0.46 18.29 -3.92
CA GLY A 106 -1.39 18.51 -2.83
C GLY A 106 -0.84 19.47 -1.79
N SER A 107 -1.71 20.00 -0.92
CA SER A 107 -1.33 20.87 0.19
C SER A 107 -1.90 20.32 1.50
N ASN A 108 -1.12 20.36 2.57
CA ASN A 108 -1.57 19.95 3.91
C ASN A 108 -1.02 20.93 4.96
N SER A 109 -1.87 21.42 5.87
CA SER A 109 -1.47 22.37 6.92
C SER A 109 -0.55 21.79 7.99
N GLN A 110 -0.39 20.47 8.04
CA GLN A 110 0.45 19.77 9.01
C GLN A 110 1.71 19.17 8.37
N ILE A 111 1.90 19.31 7.06
CA ILE A 111 3.04 18.75 6.35
C ILE A 111 3.72 19.85 5.57
N SER A 112 5.05 19.90 5.65
CA SER A 112 5.87 20.75 4.81
C SER A 112 7.11 20.00 4.34
N GLU A 113 7.70 20.44 3.23
CA GLU A 113 9.06 20.05 2.89
C GLU A 113 10.05 20.77 3.83
N PHE A 114 11.20 20.16 4.08
CA PHE A 114 12.23 20.75 4.93
C PHE A 114 12.66 22.13 4.41
N GLY A 115 12.52 23.17 5.24
CA GLY A 115 12.78 24.57 4.87
C GLY A 115 11.63 25.26 4.12
N GLY A 116 10.51 24.56 3.88
CA GLY A 116 9.29 25.09 3.29
C GLY A 116 8.31 25.64 4.34
N SER A 117 7.11 26.01 3.88
CA SER A 117 6.00 26.43 4.74
C SER A 117 4.88 25.40 4.72
N TYR A 118 4.25 25.17 5.87
CA TYR A 118 3.05 24.34 5.98
C TYR A 118 1.93 24.82 5.05
N GLY A 119 1.19 23.90 4.45
CA GLY A 119 0.14 24.21 3.49
C GLY A 119 0.62 24.57 2.09
N SER A 120 1.93 24.52 1.81
CA SER A 120 2.46 24.66 0.45
C SER A 120 2.21 23.39 -0.37
N ALA A 121 2.34 23.51 -1.69
CA ALA A 121 2.31 22.35 -2.58
C ALA A 121 3.46 21.39 -2.25
N LEU A 122 3.14 20.11 -2.06
CA LEU A 122 4.09 19.06 -1.74
C LEU A 122 4.59 18.41 -3.02
N ASN A 123 5.91 18.34 -3.18
CA ASN A 123 6.54 17.56 -4.22
C ASN A 123 6.85 16.17 -3.68
N ILE A 124 6.87 15.18 -4.56
CA ILE A 124 7.38 13.85 -4.27
C ILE A 124 8.76 13.73 -4.90
N PRO A 125 9.73 13.05 -4.27
CA PRO A 125 11.04 12.85 -4.88
C PRO A 125 10.90 12.15 -6.23
N ALA A 126 11.77 12.47 -7.18
CA ALA A 126 11.91 11.68 -8.40
C ALA A 126 12.61 10.34 -8.10
N ASP A 127 12.72 9.49 -9.13
CA ASP A 127 13.45 8.23 -9.00
C ASP A 127 14.93 8.50 -8.68
N GLY A 128 15.42 7.92 -7.58
CA GLY A 128 16.78 8.16 -7.10
C GLY A 128 16.97 9.38 -6.20
N GLU A 129 15.90 10.15 -5.96
CA GLU A 129 15.95 11.31 -5.09
C GLU A 129 15.40 11.01 -3.69
N GLN A 130 15.72 11.91 -2.77
CA GLN A 130 15.23 11.87 -1.39
C GLN A 130 14.75 13.26 -1.01
N THR A 131 13.58 13.31 -0.37
CA THR A 131 13.01 14.56 0.14
C THR A 131 12.71 14.39 1.61
N THR A 132 13.07 15.40 2.40
CA THR A 132 12.74 15.47 3.82
C THR A 132 11.42 16.21 4.00
N TYR A 133 10.48 15.57 4.68
CA TYR A 133 9.21 16.16 5.07
C TYR A 133 9.20 16.39 6.58
N VAL A 134 8.54 17.46 7.00
CA VAL A 134 8.35 17.83 8.40
C VAL A 134 6.85 17.78 8.69
N PHE A 135 6.48 16.95 9.66
CA PHE A 135 5.12 16.74 10.11
C PHE A 135 4.91 17.47 11.44
N ASP A 136 3.95 18.38 11.50
CA ASP A 136 3.46 18.95 12.76
C ASP A 136 2.51 17.96 13.43
N VAL A 137 2.94 17.41 14.55
CA VAL A 137 2.22 16.39 15.32
C VAL A 137 1.57 16.94 16.59
N SER A 138 1.68 18.26 16.83
CA SER A 138 1.23 18.91 18.06
C SER A 138 -0.27 18.66 18.36
N SER A 139 -1.13 18.69 17.34
CA SER A 139 -2.57 18.50 17.49
C SER A 139 -3.00 17.03 17.63
N ASP A 140 -2.20 16.09 17.11
CA ASP A 140 -2.58 14.66 17.06
C ASP A 140 -2.00 13.85 18.22
N PHE A 141 -0.78 14.17 18.66
CA PHE A 141 -0.05 13.41 19.67
C PHE A 141 0.25 14.23 20.94
N GLY A 142 0.16 15.56 20.87
CA GLY A 142 0.44 16.44 22.00
C GLY A 142 1.88 16.30 22.48
N THR A 143 2.07 15.76 23.68
CA THR A 143 3.40 15.55 24.30
C THR A 143 3.90 14.12 24.18
N GLU A 144 3.17 13.22 23.52
CA GLU A 144 3.60 11.82 23.35
C GLU A 144 4.76 11.74 22.36
N ALA A 145 5.79 10.96 22.72
CA ALA A 145 6.92 10.74 21.83
C ALA A 145 6.51 9.80 20.69
N ILE A 146 6.84 10.19 19.46
CA ILE A 146 6.69 9.35 18.29
C ILE A 146 7.85 8.36 18.26
N THR A 147 7.53 7.07 18.30
CA THR A 147 8.53 6.00 18.41
C THR A 147 8.74 5.28 17.08
N ASN A 148 7.73 5.28 16.21
CA ASN A 148 7.75 4.52 14.95
C ASN A 148 7.17 5.32 13.79
N VAL A 149 7.71 5.08 12.59
CA VAL A 149 7.15 5.51 11.32
C VAL A 149 7.00 4.33 10.38
N GLU A 150 5.88 4.29 9.67
CA GLU A 150 5.69 3.43 8.52
C GLU A 150 5.42 4.30 7.29
N VAL A 151 6.04 3.96 6.16
CA VAL A 151 5.77 4.63 4.88
C VAL A 151 5.28 3.61 3.88
N SER A 152 4.18 3.95 3.21
CA SER A 152 3.54 3.16 2.16
C SER A 152 3.37 4.03 0.92
N ALA A 153 3.54 3.45 -0.27
CA ALA A 153 3.35 4.18 -1.51
C ALA A 153 1.86 4.29 -1.89
N ILE A 154 1.49 5.40 -2.51
CA ILE A 154 0.16 5.63 -3.08
C ILE A 154 0.28 5.67 -4.61
N LEU A 155 -0.44 4.78 -5.27
CA LEU A 155 -0.52 4.70 -6.73
C LEU A 155 -1.56 5.69 -7.30
N PRO A 156 -1.52 6.03 -8.60
CA PRO A 156 -2.47 6.94 -9.26
C PRO A 156 -3.95 6.59 -9.15
N ASN A 157 -4.28 5.35 -8.79
CA ASN A 157 -5.66 4.90 -8.58
C ASN A 157 -6.07 4.99 -7.09
N ASP A 158 -5.45 5.90 -6.32
CA ASP A 158 -5.60 6.06 -4.85
C ASP A 158 -5.34 4.77 -4.04
N LYS A 159 -4.66 3.80 -4.66
CA LYS A 159 -4.37 2.52 -4.05
C LYS A 159 -3.13 2.63 -3.18
N VAL A 160 -3.26 2.27 -1.92
CA VAL A 160 -2.19 2.29 -0.93
C VAL A 160 -1.54 0.91 -0.86
N CYS A 161 -0.24 0.84 -1.11
CA CYS A 161 0.53 -0.38 -1.00
C CYS A 161 1.14 -0.47 0.40
N THR A 162 0.41 -1.10 1.32
CA THR A 162 0.86 -1.39 2.68
C THR A 162 1.96 -2.46 2.64
N GLY A 163 3.14 -2.14 3.20
CA GLY A 163 4.28 -3.05 3.17
C GLY A 163 5.58 -2.47 3.68
N GLY A 164 5.59 -1.21 4.15
CA GLY A 164 6.71 -0.66 4.88
C GLY A 164 6.85 -1.37 6.23
N ALA A 165 8.06 -1.81 6.58
CA ALA A 165 8.30 -2.22 7.96
C ALA A 165 8.29 -0.96 8.86
N PRO A 166 7.67 -1.01 10.05
CA PRO A 166 7.76 0.08 11.00
C PRO A 166 9.24 0.30 11.33
N THR A 167 9.68 1.53 11.15
CA THR A 167 11.05 1.94 11.41
C THR A 167 11.06 2.82 12.65
N SER A 168 11.94 2.52 13.61
CA SER A 168 12.06 3.33 14.81
C SER A 168 12.66 4.69 14.48
N ILE A 169 12.19 5.73 15.18
CA ILE A 169 12.65 7.10 15.01
C ILE A 169 13.33 7.56 16.31
N PRO A 170 14.59 8.04 16.26
CA PRO A 170 15.23 8.63 17.42
C PRO A 170 14.71 10.05 17.70
N VAL A 171 14.95 10.54 18.91
CA VAL A 171 14.76 11.96 19.24
C VAL A 171 15.85 12.79 18.53
N CYS A 172 15.50 13.94 17.96
CA CYS A 172 16.45 14.83 17.30
C CYS A 172 17.53 15.26 18.30
N SER A 173 18.80 15.10 17.90
CA SER A 173 19.93 15.56 18.68
C SER A 173 20.05 17.08 18.50
N ALA A 174 19.95 17.83 19.61
CA ALA A 174 20.18 19.28 19.63
C ALA A 174 21.66 19.62 19.38
#